data_AF-A0A0N4WL96-F1
#
_entry.id   AF-A0A0N4WL96-F1
#
_cell.length_a   1.000
_cell.length_b   1.000
_cell.length_c   1.000
_cell.angle_alpha   90.00
_cell.angle_beta   90.00
_cell.angle_gamma   90.00
#
_symmetry.space_group_name_H-M   'P 1'
#
loop_
_entity.id
_entity.type
_entity.pdbx_description
1 polymer ?
#
loop_
_entity_poly.entity_id
_entity_poly.type
_entity_poly.pdbx_seq_one_letter_code
_entity_poly.pdbx_strand_id
1 'polypeptide(L)'
;CIDYDGDNSYKLSNWTPIDRSVFECDFVETECRLKNETKRYIHIQVAEQKSETKTRLNPEVNPDVVLLVIDSVASTQLIRALPRTVNFLLHGMDAIEFRKFNKVGSNSRPNAFAALVGKYWNPELFLLEKDTFETALNPSRPSTC
;
A
#
# COMPACT_ATOMS: atom_id res chain seq x y z
N CYS A 1 4.10 16.24 -4.62
CA CYS A 1 4.22 14.85 -4.13
C CYS A 1 4.07 14.86 -2.63
N ILE A 2 3.33 13.88 -2.13
CA ILE A 2 3.23 13.59 -0.70
C ILE A 2 4.11 12.38 -0.43
N ASP A 3 5.16 12.58 0.35
CA ASP A 3 6.04 11.52 0.78
C ASP A 3 5.76 11.17 2.24
N TYR A 4 5.88 9.88 2.52
CA TYR A 4 5.69 9.36 3.86
C TYR A 4 6.83 9.81 4.80
N ASP A 5 6.48 10.35 5.97
CA ASP A 5 7.45 10.77 7.00
C ASP A 5 7.18 10.14 8.38
N GLY A 6 5.93 10.15 8.84
CA GLY A 6 5.53 9.65 10.16
C GLY A 6 4.04 9.29 10.24
N ASP A 7 3.58 8.71 11.35
CA ASP A 7 2.15 8.42 11.56
C ASP A 7 1.27 9.67 11.45
N ASN A 8 1.78 10.80 11.95
CA ASN A 8 1.07 12.08 11.98
C ASN A 8 1.76 13.17 11.14
N SER A 9 2.75 12.79 10.33
CA SER A 9 3.52 13.73 9.50
C SER A 9 3.73 13.20 8.09
N TYR A 10 3.78 14.11 7.14
CA TYR A 10 4.12 13.85 5.76
C TYR A 10 5.05 14.95 5.27
N LYS A 11 5.87 14.61 4.29
CA LYS A 11 6.75 15.55 3.59
C LYS A 11 6.10 15.96 2.29
N LEU A 12 6.12 17.26 2.01
CA LEU A 12 5.64 17.81 0.76
C LEU A 12 6.81 18.23 -0.12
N SER A 13 6.78 17.82 -1.38
CA SER A 13 7.63 18.41 -2.40
C SER A 13 7.18 19.83 -2.74
N ASN A 14 8.02 20.58 -3.46
CA ASN A 14 7.65 21.89 -3.98
C ASN A 14 6.44 21.80 -4.93
N TRP A 15 5.57 22.81 -4.88
CA TRP A 15 4.43 22.96 -5.78
C TRP A 15 4.90 23.28 -7.20
N THR A 16 4.38 22.57 -8.19
CA THR A 16 4.68 22.77 -9.61
C THR A 16 3.39 22.89 -10.44
N PRO A 17 3.38 23.69 -11.53
CA PRO A 17 2.23 23.76 -12.43
C PRO A 17 1.97 22.43 -13.15
N ILE A 18 0.70 22.02 -13.23
CA ILE A 18 0.29 20.71 -13.77
C ILE A 18 0.62 20.54 -15.27
N ASP A 19 0.56 21.62 -16.05
CA ASP A 19 0.51 21.60 -17.51
C ASP A 19 1.73 20.96 -18.20
N ARG A 20 2.88 20.81 -17.52
CA ARG A 20 4.13 20.26 -18.09
C ARG A 20 4.94 19.38 -17.14
N SER A 21 4.44 19.08 -15.95
CA SER A 21 5.17 18.32 -14.94
C SER A 21 4.85 16.84 -15.03
N VAL A 22 5.89 16.01 -15.16
CA VAL A 22 5.80 14.58 -14.86
C VAL A 22 6.02 14.42 -13.36
N PHE A 23 5.11 13.71 -12.69
CA PHE A 23 5.22 13.40 -11.28
C PHE A 23 5.66 11.95 -11.14
N GLU A 24 6.85 11.72 -10.58
CA GLU A 24 7.39 10.38 -10.29
C GLU A 24 7.10 10.01 -8.83
N CYS A 25 5.82 10.06 -8.42
CA CYS A 25 5.42 9.77 -7.05
C CYS A 25 4.00 9.18 -7.00
N ASP A 26 3.76 8.30 -6.02
CA ASP A 26 2.49 7.56 -5.91
C ASP A 26 1.33 8.48 -5.50
N PHE A 27 1.60 9.48 -4.65
CA PHE A 27 0.59 10.40 -4.13
C PHE A 27 0.87 11.84 -4.56
N VAL A 28 -0.07 12.42 -5.30
CA VAL A 28 -0.01 13.80 -5.79
C VAL A 28 -1.15 14.60 -5.18
N GLU A 29 -0.80 15.64 -4.42
CA GLU A 29 -1.76 16.66 -4.01
C GLU A 29 -1.91 17.69 -5.13
N THR A 30 -3.16 18.01 -5.48
CA THR A 30 -3.49 19.09 -6.40
C THR A 30 -4.29 20.16 -5.67
N GLU A 31 -4.00 21.42 -6.00
CA GLU A 31 -4.73 22.57 -5.48
C GLU A 31 -5.32 23.35 -6.65
N CYS A 32 -6.63 23.53 -6.62
CA CYS A 32 -7.35 24.37 -7.57
C CYS A 32 -7.87 25.61 -6.83
N ARG A 33 -7.44 26.79 -7.29
CA ARG A 33 -7.91 28.09 -6.77
C ARG A 33 -8.86 28.71 -7.77
N LEU A 34 -10.13 28.86 -7.40
CA LEU A 34 -11.14 29.56 -8.20
C LEU A 34 -11.75 30.69 -7.39
N LYS A 35 -11.42 31.94 -7.76
CA LYS A 35 -11.83 33.16 -7.05
C LYS A 35 -11.40 33.12 -5.57
N ASN A 36 -12.32 32.82 -4.66
CA ASN A 36 -12.12 32.75 -3.21
C ASN A 36 -12.20 31.31 -2.64
N GLU A 37 -12.45 30.32 -3.49
CA GLU A 37 -12.47 28.92 -3.06
C GLU A 37 -11.18 28.23 -3.46
N THR A 38 -10.56 27.57 -2.49
CA THR A 38 -9.44 26.66 -2.71
C THR A 38 -9.92 25.25 -2.47
N LYS A 39 -9.87 24.41 -3.51
CA LYS A 39 -10.18 22.98 -3.41
C LYS A 39 -8.89 22.18 -3.54
N ARG A 40 -8.70 21.22 -2.65
CA ARG A 40 -7.53 20.34 -2.61
C ARG A 40 -7.97 18.89 -2.79
N TYR A 41 -7.22 18.16 -3.59
CA TYR A 41 -7.49 16.77 -3.90
C TYR A 41 -6.20 15.97 -3.86
N ILE A 42 -6.27 14.75 -3.32
CA ILE A 42 -5.16 13.79 -3.35
C ILE A 42 -5.48 12.77 -4.43
N HIS A 43 -4.54 12.58 -5.34
CA HIS A 43 -4.61 11.60 -6.41
C HIS A 43 -3.55 10.53 -6.20
N ILE A 44 -3.97 9.27 -6.37
CA ILE A 44 -3.07 8.12 -6.39
C ILE A 44 -2.76 7.82 -7.84
N GLN A 45 -1.48 7.79 -8.20
CA GLN A 45 -1.02 7.40 -9.51
C GLN A 45 -0.46 5.98 -9.44
N VAL A 46 -0.97 5.11 -10.31
CA VAL A 46 -0.36 3.79 -10.56
C VAL A 46 0.44 3.94 -11.85
N ALA A 47 1.74 4.22 -11.72
CA ALA A 47 2.64 4.29 -12.87
C ALA A 47 3.09 2.87 -13.23
N GLU A 48 2.92 2.50 -14.51
CA GLU A 48 3.50 1.25 -15.00
C GLU A 48 5.03 1.38 -15.01
N GLN A 49 5.70 0.55 -14.21
CA GLN A 49 7.14 0.42 -14.32
C GLN A 49 7.49 -0.25 -15.65
N LYS A 50 8.20 0.48 -16.51
CA LYS A 50 8.80 -0.06 -17.73
C LYS A 50 9.97 -0.97 -17.34
N SER A 51 9.64 -2.20 -16.94
CA SER A 51 10.66 -3.24 -16.79
C SER A 51 11.17 -3.59 -18.18
N GLU A 52 12.45 -3.30 -18.45
CA GLU A 52 13.09 -3.53 -19.76
C GLU A 52 13.27 -5.03 -20.09
N THR A 53 13.00 -5.92 -19.14
CA THR A 53 13.10 -7.38 -19.32
C THR A 53 11.93 -8.08 -18.62
N LYS A 54 10.71 -7.95 -19.18
CA LYS A 54 9.60 -8.83 -18.81
C LYS A 54 9.86 -10.22 -19.40
N THR A 55 10.62 -11.06 -18.70
CA THR A 55 10.60 -12.50 -18.95
C THR A 55 9.14 -12.94 -18.76
N ARG A 56 8.49 -13.46 -19.80
CA ARG A 56 7.13 -13.98 -19.68
C ARG A 56 7.17 -15.18 -18.73
N LEU A 57 6.81 -14.93 -17.48
CA LEU A 57 6.67 -15.98 -16.48
C LEU A 57 5.48 -16.87 -16.85
N ASN A 58 5.58 -18.16 -16.57
CA ASN A 58 4.47 -19.08 -16.80
C ASN A 58 3.43 -18.85 -15.69
N PRO A 59 2.18 -18.45 -16.01
CA PRO A 59 1.16 -18.18 -15.00
C PRO A 59 0.84 -19.39 -14.11
N GLU A 60 1.04 -20.62 -14.61
CA GLU A 60 0.83 -21.84 -13.80
C GLU A 60 1.88 -22.01 -12.71
N VAL A 61 3.10 -21.51 -12.94
CA VAL A 61 4.22 -21.57 -11.99
C VAL A 61 4.31 -20.30 -11.15
N ASN A 62 3.88 -19.17 -11.72
CA ASN A 62 3.99 -17.84 -11.16
C ASN A 62 2.62 -17.14 -11.21
N PRO A 63 1.70 -17.51 -10.31
CA PRO A 63 0.38 -16.89 -10.26
C PRO A 63 0.49 -15.44 -9.80
N ASP A 64 -0.35 -14.58 -10.37
CA ASP A 64 -0.53 -13.21 -9.90
C ASP A 64 -1.28 -13.20 -8.57
N VAL A 65 -0.74 -12.51 -7.58
CA VAL A 65 -1.33 -12.41 -6.24
C VAL A 65 -1.86 -11.00 -6.03
N VAL A 66 -3.17 -10.88 -5.75
CA VAL A 66 -3.81 -9.62 -5.37
C VAL A 66 -4.11 -9.63 -3.88
N LEU A 67 -3.52 -8.71 -3.14
CA LEU A 67 -3.82 -8.50 -1.74
C LEU A 67 -4.85 -7.37 -1.58
N LEU A 68 -6.06 -7.71 -1.16
CA LEU A 68 -7.10 -6.75 -0.82
C LEU A 68 -7.16 -6.55 0.69
N VAL A 69 -6.96 -5.31 1.16
CA VAL A 69 -7.05 -4.95 2.58
C VAL A 69 -8.25 -4.03 2.80
N ILE A 70 -9.14 -4.43 3.71
CA ILE A 70 -10.27 -3.60 4.15
C ILE A 70 -9.96 -3.14 5.57
N ASP A 71 -9.59 -1.87 5.73
CA ASP A 71 -9.22 -1.31 7.03
C ASP A 71 -10.46 -0.93 7.87
N SER A 72 -10.27 -0.89 9.19
CA SER A 72 -11.23 -0.40 10.19
C SER A 72 -12.53 -1.19 10.32
N VAL A 73 -12.57 -2.45 9.85
CA VAL A 73 -13.72 -3.34 9.98
C VAL A 73 -13.41 -4.55 10.84
N ALA A 74 -14.30 -4.88 11.77
CA ALA A 74 -14.27 -6.19 12.44
C ALA A 74 -14.89 -7.27 11.52
N SER A 75 -14.50 -8.54 11.69
CA SER A 75 -15.06 -9.66 10.91
C SER A 75 -16.60 -9.70 10.94
N THR A 76 -17.19 -9.50 12.12
CA THR A 76 -18.65 -9.46 12.28
C THR A 76 -19.31 -8.27 11.60
N GLN A 77 -18.59 -7.15 11.43
CA GLN A 77 -19.09 -5.99 10.70
C GLN A 77 -19.00 -6.23 9.20
N LEU A 78 -17.92 -6.85 8.71
CA LEU A 78 -17.77 -7.23 7.31
C LEU A 78 -18.92 -8.14 6.85
N ILE A 79 -19.25 -9.18 7.64
CA ILE A 79 -20.34 -10.12 7.32
C ILE A 79 -21.70 -9.39 7.23
N ARG A 80 -21.93 -8.42 8.12
CA ARG A 80 -23.22 -7.68 8.17
C ARG A 80 -23.31 -6.58 7.10
N ALA A 81 -22.23 -5.87 6.85
CA ALA A 81 -22.19 -4.73 5.94
C ALA A 81 -22.01 -5.15 4.47
N LEU A 82 -21.29 -6.24 4.22
CA LEU A 82 -20.95 -6.73 2.88
C LEU A 82 -21.36 -8.21 2.68
N PRO A 83 -22.63 -8.57 2.92
CA PRO A 83 -23.07 -9.97 2.84
C PRO A 83 -22.93 -10.55 1.43
N ARG A 84 -23.12 -9.73 0.39
CA ARG A 84 -22.96 -10.16 -1.01
C ARG A 84 -21.50 -10.52 -1.32
N THR A 85 -20.56 -9.69 -0.85
CA THR A 85 -19.12 -9.93 -1.04
C THR A 85 -18.68 -11.18 -0.32
N VAL A 86 -19.08 -11.36 0.94
CA VAL A 86 -18.75 -12.57 1.72
C VAL A 86 -19.33 -13.82 1.06
N ASN A 87 -20.58 -13.76 0.59
CA ASN A 87 -21.19 -14.89 -0.10
C ASN A 87 -20.47 -15.27 -1.40
N PHE A 88 -20.07 -14.26 -2.18
CA PHE A 88 -19.30 -14.47 -3.41
C PHE A 88 -17.92 -15.08 -3.14
N LEU A 89 -17.23 -14.60 -2.09
CA LEU A 89 -15.93 -15.16 -1.68
C LEU A 89 -16.07 -16.63 -1.27
N LEU A 90 -16.97 -16.94 -0.35
CA LEU A 90 -17.08 -18.28 0.24
C LEU A 90 -17.68 -19.32 -0.70
N HIS A 91 -18.70 -18.97 -1.48
CA HIS A 91 -19.43 -19.92 -2.31
C HIS A 91 -19.14 -19.79 -3.82
N GLY A 92 -18.60 -18.65 -4.26
CA GLY A 92 -18.27 -18.42 -5.66
C GLY A 92 -16.80 -18.63 -6.00
N MET A 93 -15.91 -18.45 -5.01
CA MET A 93 -14.46 -18.58 -5.18
C MET A 93 -13.82 -19.57 -4.19
N ASP A 94 -14.64 -20.33 -3.45
CA ASP A 94 -14.20 -21.30 -2.44
C ASP A 94 -13.18 -20.73 -1.43
N ALA A 95 -13.35 -19.46 -1.07
CA ALA A 95 -12.43 -18.78 -0.15
C ALA A 95 -12.49 -19.40 1.26
N ILE A 96 -11.34 -19.42 1.94
CA ILE A 96 -11.22 -19.93 3.30
C ILE A 96 -11.32 -18.76 4.29
N GLU A 97 -12.29 -18.84 5.22
CA GLU A 97 -12.47 -17.87 6.30
C GLU A 97 -11.66 -18.26 7.55
N PHE A 98 -10.77 -17.36 7.99
CA PHE A 98 -10.03 -17.52 9.24
C PHE A 98 -10.77 -16.91 10.44
N ARG A 99 -11.69 -17.68 11.06
CA ARG A 99 -12.58 -17.21 12.15
C ARG A 99 -11.90 -16.76 13.45
N LYS A 100 -10.62 -17.09 13.64
CA LYS A 100 -9.84 -16.76 14.85
C LYS A 100 -8.61 -15.91 14.54
N PHE A 101 -8.62 -15.22 13.40
CA PHE A 101 -7.55 -14.31 13.03
C PHE A 101 -7.72 -12.97 13.75
N ASN A 102 -6.86 -12.73 14.75
CA ASN A 102 -6.91 -11.54 15.59
C ASN A 102 -5.91 -10.48 15.12
N LYS A 103 -6.25 -9.22 15.40
CA LYS A 103 -5.30 -8.11 15.25
C LYS A 103 -4.15 -8.25 16.25
N VAL A 104 -2.95 -7.88 15.83
CA VAL A 104 -1.72 -7.86 16.63
C VAL A 104 -1.60 -6.55 17.42
N GLY A 105 -2.05 -5.43 16.85
CA GLY A 105 -1.98 -4.11 17.48
C GLY A 105 -3.20 -3.23 17.21
N SER A 106 -3.24 -2.07 17.86
CA SER A 106 -4.38 -1.14 17.75
C SER A 106 -4.46 -0.40 16.41
N ASN A 107 -3.32 -0.15 15.76
CA ASN A 107 -3.24 0.62 14.51
C ASN A 107 -3.03 -0.29 13.29
N SER A 108 -3.24 0.24 12.08
CA SER A 108 -3.14 -0.53 10.83
C SER A 108 -1.71 -1.04 10.57
N ARG A 109 -0.68 -0.28 10.94
CA ARG A 109 0.74 -0.64 10.75
C ARG A 109 1.18 -1.94 11.41
N PRO A 110 1.04 -2.12 12.74
CA PRO A 110 1.47 -3.36 13.38
C PRO A 110 0.72 -4.59 12.85
N ASN A 111 -0.52 -4.41 12.40
CA ASN A 111 -1.31 -5.49 11.80
C ASN A 111 -0.83 -5.82 10.38
N ALA A 112 -0.59 -4.82 9.53
CA ALA A 112 -0.09 -5.01 8.18
C ALA A 112 1.32 -5.62 8.18
N PHE A 113 2.21 -5.11 9.05
CA PHE A 113 3.57 -5.62 9.15
C PHE A 113 3.58 -7.09 9.59
N ALA A 114 2.80 -7.44 10.61
CA ALA A 114 2.72 -8.83 11.06
C ALA A 114 2.10 -9.76 10.00
N ALA A 115 1.10 -9.29 9.24
CA ALA A 115 0.46 -10.08 8.20
C ALA A 115 1.37 -10.32 6.98
N LEU A 116 2.17 -9.31 6.59
CA LEU A 116 3.00 -9.35 5.38
C LEU A 116 4.39 -9.94 5.61
N VAL A 117 4.98 -9.65 6.76
CA VAL A 117 6.38 -10.00 7.08
C VAL A 117 6.46 -11.18 8.04
N GLY A 118 5.37 -11.49 8.76
CA GLY A 118 5.34 -12.56 9.75
C GLY A 118 6.06 -12.24 11.06
N LYS A 119 6.42 -10.97 11.29
CA LYS A 119 7.10 -10.49 12.51
C LYS A 119 6.25 -9.45 13.22
N TYR A 120 6.34 -9.39 14.55
CA TYR A 120 5.69 -8.30 15.29
C TYR A 120 6.38 -6.97 14.99
N TRP A 121 5.61 -5.88 15.01
CA TRP A 121 6.17 -4.55 14.80
C TRP A 121 7.11 -4.19 15.97
N ASN A 122 8.37 -3.98 15.65
CA ASN A 122 9.38 -3.39 16.52
C ASN A 122 10.06 -2.26 15.73
N PRO A 123 10.11 -1.03 16.25
CA PRO A 123 10.75 0.09 15.56
C PRO A 123 12.23 -0.16 15.19
N GLU A 124 12.97 -0.93 15.98
CA GLU A 124 14.37 -1.28 15.65
C GLU A 124 14.47 -2.32 14.53
N LEU A 125 13.56 -3.31 14.48
CA LEU A 125 13.51 -4.28 13.39
C LEU A 125 13.04 -3.63 12.08
N PHE A 126 12.16 -2.63 12.16
CA PHE A 126 11.65 -1.93 10.98
C PHE A 126 12.76 -1.21 10.22
N LEU A 127 13.74 -0.62 10.90
CA LEU A 127 14.87 0.05 10.24
C LEU A 127 15.78 -0.96 9.52
N LEU A 128 16.12 -2.08 10.19
CA LEU A 128 16.93 -3.15 9.59
C LEU A 128 16.22 -3.84 8.42
N GLU A 129 14.90 -3.98 8.51
CA GLU A 129 14.09 -4.61 7.46
C GLU A 129 13.85 -3.65 6.29
N LYS A 130 13.72 -2.34 6.55
CA LYS A 130 13.65 -1.31 5.51
C LYS A 130 14.93 -1.28 4.68
N ASP A 131 16.10 -1.32 5.31
CA ASP A 131 17.38 -1.35 4.59
C ASP A 131 17.52 -2.63 3.73
N THR A 132 17.07 -3.78 4.24
CA THR A 132 17.08 -5.03 3.47
C THR A 132 16.05 -5.04 2.33
N PHE A 133 14.86 -4.47 2.52
CA PHE A 133 13.85 -4.31 1.45
C PHE A 133 14.29 -3.30 0.38
N GLU A 134 14.87 -2.16 0.76
CA GLU A 134 15.42 -1.19 -0.19
C GLU A 134 16.60 -1.77 -0.99
N THR A 135 17.44 -2.60 -0.35
CA THR A 135 18.54 -3.31 -1.01
C THR A 135 18.02 -4.42 -1.95
N ALA A 136 16.94 -5.12 -1.57
CA ALA A 136 16.33 -6.15 -2.40
C ALA A 136 15.58 -5.57 -3.63
N LEU A 137 14.98 -4.39 -3.48
CA LEU A 137 14.30 -3.69 -4.58
C LEU A 137 15.28 -2.96 -5.51
N ASN A 138 16.52 -2.70 -5.07
CA ASN A 138 17.52 -1.99 -5.86
C ASN A 138 18.95 -2.54 -5.60
N PRO A 139 19.32 -3.69 -6.22
CA PRO A 139 20.56 -4.40 -5.91
C PRO A 139 21.85 -3.64 -6.30
N SER A 140 21.73 -2.50 -6.99
CA SER A 140 22.85 -1.62 -7.37
C SER A 140 23.18 -0.51 -6.36
N ARG A 141 22.43 -0.39 -5.25
CA ARG A 141 22.70 0.62 -4.22
C ARG A 141 23.60 0.02 -3.14
N PRO A 142 24.87 0.45 -2.98
CA PRO A 142 25.71 -0.09 -1.92
C PRO A 142 25.17 0.33 -0.56
N SER A 143 24.95 -0.66 0.31
CA SER A 143 24.64 -0.47 1.72
C SER A 143 25.73 0.42 2.34
N THR A 144 25.36 1.63 2.72
CA THR A 144 26.26 2.54 3.45
C THR A 144 26.06 2.25 4.93
N CYS A 145 27.15 1.83 5.59
CA CYS A 145 27.22 1.67 7.04
C CYS A 145 26.95 2.98 7.78
#